data_AF-A0AA38BPX0-F1
#
_entry.id   AF-A0AA38BPX0-F1
#
_cell.length_a   1.000
_cell.length_b   1.000
_cell.length_c   1.000
_cell.angle_alpha   90.00
_cell.angle_beta   90.00
_cell.angle_gamma   90.00
#
_symmetry.space_group_name_H-M   'P 1'
#
loop_
_entity.id
_entity.type
_entity.pdbx_description
1 polymer ?
#
loop_
_entity_poly.entity_id
_entity_poly.type
_entity_poly.pdbx_seq_one_letter_code
_entity_poly.pdbx_strand_id
1 'polypeptide(L)'
;MAEEAEKRPLRQISQSFKELASAVTSGNDGDVRVASFSHACSLVSILFGCLGFAFKFAELDYVAKVRDLKEAANSLDTLQSLLDLDVKSNSVRGGGSHSHNLLRVKRGLDMVKVLFEQILATDGNSLRDPASVAYAQVFSAYHGWAIRKAVSAGMYALPTKAQLLRKLNEDEASARLEMQNYVTASAPVIQYVDNLFLSRNLGIDWPHAFFLIPSNEEEKERGNKHGICRFDAPWAALFLCHCSHLLTLVGHKRSLKMNRSCKARVALVWAISSEAIFGYEKQLLGLEKLLEGMSAPTRYGACTAIVVGSLTTGYALGSTQNAALGGAVALGVVGGATTYALNSSAPRIAALHLHNKVATCGYPTSLTKEDIDSIVNK
;
A
#
# COMPACT_ATOMS: atom_id res chain seq x y z
N MET A 1 -26.24 5.65 26.35
CA MET A 1 -24.94 6.29 26.06
C MET A 1 -23.96 5.82 27.12
N ALA A 2 -23.18 4.79 26.80
CA ALA A 2 -22.09 4.32 27.65
C ALA A 2 -20.78 4.73 26.95
N GLU A 3 -20.11 5.70 27.57
CA GLU A 3 -18.66 5.87 27.60
C GLU A 3 -17.90 5.84 26.26
N GLU A 4 -17.75 7.00 25.63
CA GLU A 4 -16.56 7.29 24.82
C GLU A 4 -15.34 7.38 25.75
N ALA A 5 -14.92 6.25 26.30
CA ALA A 5 -13.54 6.11 26.73
C ALA A 5 -12.68 6.32 25.49
N GLU A 6 -11.92 7.40 25.51
CA GLU A 6 -10.88 7.81 24.57
C GLU A 6 -10.23 6.59 23.87
N LYS A 7 -10.70 6.26 22.66
CA LYS A 7 -10.25 5.06 21.92
C LYS A 7 -8.80 5.28 21.50
N ARG A 8 -7.87 4.63 22.21
CA ARG A 8 -6.44 4.60 21.91
C ARG A 8 -6.09 3.35 21.11
N PRO A 9 -6.09 3.40 19.76
CA PRO A 9 -6.02 2.20 18.94
C PRO A 9 -4.65 1.52 19.05
N LEU A 10 -3.56 2.29 19.24
CA LEU A 10 -2.23 1.72 19.41
C LEU A 10 -2.12 0.85 20.67
N ARG A 11 -2.72 1.30 21.78
CA ARG A 11 -2.78 0.50 23.02
C ARG A 11 -3.59 -0.79 22.84
N GLN A 12 -4.69 -0.74 22.11
CA GLN A 12 -5.48 -1.95 21.82
C GLN A 12 -4.70 -2.94 20.97
N ILE A 13 -4.03 -2.45 19.92
CA ILE A 13 -3.17 -3.26 19.05
C ILE A 13 -2.05 -3.91 19.86
N SER A 14 -1.30 -3.13 20.63
CA SER A 14 -0.15 -3.64 21.39
C SER A 14 -0.57 -4.68 22.43
N GLN A 15 -1.70 -4.46 23.11
CA GLN A 15 -2.24 -5.39 24.10
C GLN A 15 -2.70 -6.71 23.45
N SER A 16 -3.46 -6.66 22.35
CA SER A 16 -3.87 -7.88 21.65
C SER A 16 -2.68 -8.69 21.13
N PHE A 17 -1.61 -8.02 20.67
CA PHE A 17 -0.39 -8.71 20.24
C PHE A 17 0.42 -9.28 21.41
N LYS A 18 0.40 -8.66 22.60
CA LYS A 18 1.00 -9.23 23.83
C LYS A 18 0.30 -10.53 24.23
N GLU A 19 -1.02 -10.58 24.11
CA GLU A 19 -1.81 -11.80 24.37
C GLU A 19 -1.47 -12.91 23.37
N LEU A 20 -1.38 -12.57 22.08
CA LEU A 20 -0.93 -13.52 21.05
C LEU A 20 0.49 -14.03 21.31
N ALA A 21 1.43 -13.14 21.64
CA ALA A 21 2.81 -13.51 21.95
C ALA A 21 2.90 -14.44 23.16
N SER A 22 2.07 -14.18 24.19
CA SER A 22 1.98 -15.04 25.37
C SER A 22 1.44 -16.43 25.00
N ALA A 23 0.42 -16.50 24.14
CA ALA A 23 -0.10 -17.77 23.64
C ALA A 23 0.95 -18.58 22.84
N VAL A 24 1.74 -17.90 22.00
CA VAL A 24 2.85 -18.53 21.25
C VAL A 24 3.93 -19.08 22.19
N THR A 25 4.22 -18.38 23.30
CA THR A 25 5.36 -18.70 24.18
C THR A 25 5.03 -19.72 25.27
N SER A 26 3.75 -19.89 25.64
CA SER A 26 3.34 -20.65 26.85
C SER A 26 3.24 -22.18 26.68
N GLY A 27 3.68 -22.76 25.56
CA GLY A 27 4.09 -24.17 25.50
C GLY A 27 3.00 -25.23 25.71
N ASN A 28 2.20 -25.44 24.67
CA ASN A 28 1.71 -26.76 24.22
C ASN A 28 1.31 -26.56 22.74
N ASP A 29 2.23 -26.89 21.84
CA ASP A 29 2.07 -26.80 20.37
C ASP A 29 1.59 -25.45 19.77
N GLY A 30 1.70 -24.35 20.52
CA GLY A 30 1.56 -22.99 19.99
C GLY A 30 0.22 -22.71 19.31
N ASP A 31 -0.90 -23.29 19.78
CA ASP A 31 -2.22 -23.16 19.16
C ASP A 31 -2.77 -21.72 19.20
N VAL A 32 -2.28 -20.89 18.28
CA VAL A 32 -2.84 -19.57 18.03
C VAL A 32 -4.19 -19.74 17.36
N ARG A 33 -5.26 -19.41 18.10
CA ARG A 33 -6.61 -19.44 17.56
C ARG A 33 -6.80 -18.45 16.43
N VAL A 34 -7.45 -18.88 15.34
CA VAL A 34 -7.76 -18.04 14.17
C VAL A 34 -8.61 -16.84 14.58
N ALA A 35 -9.56 -17.04 15.51
CA ALA A 35 -10.41 -15.97 16.04
C ALA A 35 -9.59 -14.86 16.73
N SER A 36 -8.66 -15.24 17.62
CA SER A 36 -7.80 -14.28 18.34
C SER A 36 -6.84 -13.57 17.38
N PHE A 37 -6.22 -14.32 16.46
CA PHE A 37 -5.30 -13.77 15.47
C PHE A 37 -5.98 -12.79 14.52
N SER A 38 -7.10 -13.19 13.90
CA SER A 38 -7.85 -12.35 12.96
C SER A 38 -8.43 -11.10 13.65
N HIS A 39 -8.85 -11.21 14.91
CA HIS A 39 -9.27 -10.05 15.69
C HIS A 39 -8.13 -9.05 15.89
N ALA A 40 -6.96 -9.48 16.37
CA ALA A 40 -5.80 -8.60 16.53
C ALA A 40 -5.36 -7.98 15.20
N CYS A 41 -5.35 -8.76 14.12
CA CYS A 41 -5.04 -8.26 12.78
C CYS A 41 -6.06 -7.21 12.30
N SER A 42 -7.33 -7.33 12.69
CA SER A 42 -8.36 -6.35 12.32
C SER A 42 -8.12 -4.99 12.96
N LEU A 43 -7.54 -4.92 14.16
CA LEU A 43 -7.18 -3.66 14.81
C LEU A 43 -6.08 -2.91 14.05
N VAL A 44 -5.13 -3.64 13.45
CA VAL A 44 -4.02 -3.07 12.65
C VAL A 44 -4.53 -2.36 11.39
N SER A 45 -5.73 -2.67 10.89
CA SER A 45 -6.30 -2.02 9.69
C SER A 45 -6.42 -0.50 9.83
N ILE A 46 -6.63 0.01 11.06
CA ILE A 46 -6.69 1.45 11.35
C ILE A 46 -5.38 2.15 10.97
N LEU A 47 -4.24 1.48 11.11
CA LEU A 47 -2.93 2.05 10.79
C LEU A 47 -2.78 2.29 9.28
N PHE A 48 -3.21 1.34 8.45
CA PHE A 48 -3.19 1.50 6.99
C PHE A 48 -4.10 2.64 6.53
N GLY A 49 -5.28 2.81 7.15
CA GLY A 49 -6.17 3.94 6.88
C GLY A 49 -5.59 5.30 7.29
N CYS A 50 -4.64 5.32 8.23
CA CYS A 50 -3.99 6.56 8.64
C CYS A 50 -2.97 7.08 7.61
N LEU A 51 -2.38 6.20 6.77
CA LEU A 51 -1.32 6.52 5.80
C LEU A 51 -1.78 7.37 4.62
N GLY A 52 -3.08 7.62 4.48
CA GLY A 52 -3.64 8.51 3.47
C GLY A 52 -4.08 7.80 2.19
N PHE A 53 -4.67 8.58 1.27
CA PHE A 53 -5.39 8.05 0.12
C PHE A 53 -4.52 7.20 -0.81
N ALA A 54 -3.22 7.52 -0.92
CA ALA A 54 -2.30 6.81 -1.80
C ALA A 54 -2.12 5.35 -1.38
N PHE A 55 -2.35 5.01 -0.11
CA PHE A 55 -2.22 3.66 0.44
C PHE A 55 -3.57 2.99 0.71
N LYS A 56 -4.68 3.58 0.25
CA LYS A 56 -6.02 3.00 0.42
C LYS A 56 -6.16 1.62 -0.20
N PHE A 57 -5.45 1.37 -1.30
CA PHE A 57 -5.40 0.04 -1.92
C PHE A 57 -4.78 -1.02 -0.99
N ALA A 58 -3.75 -0.64 -0.22
CA ALA A 58 -3.09 -1.53 0.73
C ALA A 58 -3.99 -1.83 1.93
N GLU A 59 -4.71 -0.81 2.42
CA GLU A 59 -5.74 -0.99 3.44
C GLU A 59 -6.80 -1.99 2.98
N LEU A 60 -7.32 -1.84 1.76
CA LEU A 60 -8.37 -2.73 1.23
C LEU A 60 -7.90 -4.18 1.05
N ASP A 61 -6.71 -4.39 0.48
CA ASP A 61 -6.16 -5.74 0.31
C ASP A 61 -5.99 -6.42 1.68
N TYR A 62 -5.42 -5.69 2.65
CA TYR A 62 -5.23 -6.19 4.00
C TYR A 62 -6.56 -6.50 4.70
N VAL A 63 -7.52 -5.56 4.69
CA VAL A 63 -8.84 -5.72 5.32
C VAL A 63 -9.62 -6.88 4.73
N ALA A 64 -9.60 -7.04 3.40
CA ALA A 64 -10.26 -8.17 2.74
C ALA A 64 -9.69 -9.50 3.23
N LYS A 65 -8.36 -9.62 3.34
CA LYS A 65 -7.71 -10.88 3.76
C LYS A 65 -7.95 -11.17 5.24
N VAL A 66 -7.91 -10.15 6.10
CA VAL A 66 -8.27 -10.30 7.51
C VAL A 66 -9.73 -10.73 7.68
N ARG A 67 -10.65 -10.17 6.88
CA ARG A 67 -12.06 -10.58 6.89
C ARG A 67 -12.22 -12.05 6.51
N ASP A 68 -11.52 -12.52 5.47
CA ASP A 68 -11.57 -13.92 5.06
C ASP A 68 -11.04 -14.86 6.17
N LEU A 69 -9.99 -14.45 6.90
CA LEU A 69 -9.51 -15.21 8.07
C LEU A 69 -10.50 -15.19 9.23
N LYS A 70 -11.18 -14.07 9.44
CA LYS A 70 -12.21 -13.94 10.49
C LYS A 70 -13.43 -14.81 10.19
N GLU A 71 -13.81 -14.94 8.92
CA GLU A 71 -14.85 -15.86 8.49
C GLU A 71 -14.42 -17.32 8.68
N ALA A 72 -13.17 -17.64 8.34
CA ALA A 72 -12.60 -18.97 8.55
C ALA A 72 -12.59 -19.38 10.04
N ALA A 73 -12.48 -18.41 10.96
CA ALA A 73 -12.52 -18.65 12.40
C ALA A 73 -13.85 -19.24 12.90
N ASN A 74 -14.92 -19.19 12.10
CA ASN A 74 -16.21 -19.80 12.44
C ASN A 74 -16.16 -21.34 12.34
N SER A 75 -15.21 -21.90 11.60
CA SER A 75 -15.10 -23.35 11.33
C SER A 75 -13.73 -23.93 11.64
N LEU A 76 -12.69 -23.10 11.74
CA LEU A 76 -11.31 -23.49 11.98
C LEU A 76 -10.81 -22.86 13.28
N ASP A 77 -10.35 -23.70 14.21
CA ASP A 77 -9.95 -23.24 15.54
C ASP A 77 -8.55 -22.61 15.52
N THR A 78 -7.55 -23.31 14.99
CA THR A 78 -6.13 -22.92 15.06
C THR A 78 -5.53 -22.57 13.70
N LEU A 79 -4.49 -21.72 13.68
CA LEU A 79 -3.76 -21.39 12.45
C LEU A 79 -3.15 -22.63 11.77
N GLN A 80 -2.79 -23.65 12.53
CA GLN A 80 -2.31 -24.93 12.02
C GLN A 80 -3.42 -25.66 11.25
N SER A 81 -4.61 -25.78 11.84
CA SER A 81 -5.77 -26.40 11.18
C SER A 81 -6.16 -25.68 9.88
N LEU A 82 -5.97 -24.36 9.86
CA LEU A 82 -6.18 -23.52 8.70
C LEU A 82 -5.22 -23.84 7.54
N LEU A 83 -3.92 -24.02 7.84
CA LEU A 83 -2.95 -24.47 6.82
C LEU A 83 -3.20 -25.91 6.39
N ASP A 84 -3.49 -26.80 7.33
CA ASP A 84 -3.66 -28.23 7.06
C ASP A 84 -4.85 -28.49 6.12
N LEU A 85 -5.91 -27.69 6.20
CA LEU A 85 -7.04 -27.74 5.26
C LEU A 85 -6.60 -27.42 3.82
N ASP A 86 -5.83 -26.36 3.63
CA ASP A 86 -5.36 -25.94 2.30
C ASP A 86 -4.31 -26.89 1.73
N VAL A 87 -3.48 -27.49 2.60
CA VAL A 87 -2.53 -28.54 2.21
C VAL A 87 -3.29 -29.78 1.73
N LYS A 88 -4.28 -30.25 2.51
CA LYS A 88 -5.12 -31.42 2.14
C LYS A 88 -5.88 -31.19 0.84
N SER A 89 -6.32 -29.97 0.58
CA SER A 89 -7.04 -29.60 -0.65
C SER A 89 -6.12 -29.18 -1.81
N ASN A 90 -4.79 -29.23 -1.63
CA ASN A 90 -3.79 -28.78 -2.61
C ASN A 90 -4.06 -27.36 -3.15
N SER A 91 -4.51 -26.46 -2.27
CA SER A 91 -4.96 -25.10 -2.62
C SER A 91 -4.14 -24.00 -1.95
N VAL A 92 -3.07 -24.34 -1.23
CA VAL A 92 -2.20 -23.42 -0.46
C VAL A 92 -1.85 -22.13 -1.21
N ARG A 93 -1.48 -22.24 -2.49
CA ARG A 93 -1.09 -21.07 -3.32
C ARG A 93 -2.23 -20.50 -4.17
N GLY A 94 -3.43 -21.09 -4.08
CA GLY A 94 -4.62 -20.64 -4.78
C GLY A 94 -5.03 -19.25 -4.35
N GLY A 95 -5.45 -18.42 -5.31
CA GLY A 95 -6.01 -17.11 -5.01
C GLY A 95 -7.23 -17.24 -4.10
N GLY A 96 -7.17 -16.61 -2.93
CA GLY A 96 -8.25 -16.65 -1.93
C GLY A 96 -8.17 -17.81 -0.93
N SER A 97 -7.16 -18.69 -1.02
CA SER A 97 -6.93 -19.69 0.03
C SER A 97 -6.60 -19.02 1.37
N HIS A 98 -6.94 -19.70 2.47
CA HIS A 98 -6.69 -19.16 3.80
C HIS A 98 -5.19 -19.02 4.09
N SER A 99 -4.38 -19.94 3.58
CA SER A 99 -2.91 -19.93 3.66
C SER A 99 -2.31 -18.75 2.90
N HIS A 100 -2.77 -18.50 1.66
CA HIS A 100 -2.32 -17.34 0.91
C HIS A 100 -2.74 -16.04 1.61
N ASN A 101 -3.97 -15.96 2.14
CA ASN A 101 -4.43 -14.80 2.90
C ASN A 101 -3.64 -14.59 4.20
N LEU A 102 -3.32 -15.66 4.94
CA LEU A 102 -2.49 -15.60 6.14
C LEU A 102 -1.09 -15.06 5.83
N LEU A 103 -0.46 -15.54 4.76
CA LEU A 103 0.86 -15.06 4.36
C LEU A 103 0.85 -13.56 3.98
N ARG A 104 -0.23 -13.08 3.33
CA ARG A 104 -0.44 -11.67 3.01
C ARG A 104 -0.58 -10.82 4.27
N VAL A 105 -1.43 -11.26 5.20
CA VAL A 105 -1.64 -10.58 6.49
C VAL A 105 -0.33 -10.54 7.28
N LYS A 106 0.41 -11.65 7.36
CA LYS A 106 1.73 -11.74 8.03
C LYS A 106 2.72 -10.69 7.52
N ARG A 107 2.84 -10.53 6.21
CA ARG A 107 3.70 -9.48 5.61
C ARG A 107 3.20 -8.07 5.95
N GLY A 108 1.88 -7.86 6.04
CA GLY A 108 1.31 -6.60 6.54
C GLY A 108 1.71 -6.30 7.99
N LEU A 109 1.72 -7.30 8.86
CA LEU A 109 2.18 -7.16 10.25
C LEU A 109 3.67 -6.83 10.32
N ASP A 110 4.48 -7.53 9.51
CA ASP A 110 5.93 -7.28 9.44
C ASP A 110 6.24 -5.87 8.93
N MET A 111 5.48 -5.36 7.94
CA MET A 111 5.58 -3.97 7.49
C MET A 111 5.30 -2.99 8.62
N VAL A 112 4.27 -3.21 9.43
CA VAL A 112 3.94 -2.33 10.55
C VAL A 112 5.03 -2.39 11.62
N LYS A 113 5.57 -3.58 11.91
CA LYS A 113 6.68 -3.76 12.84
C LYS A 113 7.90 -2.95 12.39
N VAL A 114 8.34 -3.13 11.14
CA VAL A 114 9.51 -2.41 10.61
C VAL A 114 9.25 -0.90 10.52
N LEU A 115 8.04 -0.49 10.13
CA LEU A 115 7.66 0.94 10.13
C LEU A 115 7.79 1.56 11.53
N PHE A 116 7.32 0.86 12.56
CA PHE A 116 7.45 1.33 13.94
C PHE A 116 8.91 1.36 14.40
N GLU A 117 9.72 0.35 14.09
CA GLU A 117 11.17 0.38 14.34
C GLU A 117 11.83 1.61 13.73
N GLN A 118 11.48 1.94 12.48
CA GLN A 118 12.04 3.11 11.78
C GLN A 118 11.53 4.44 12.36
N ILE A 119 10.24 4.54 12.74
CA ILE A 119 9.69 5.74 13.40
C ILE A 119 10.35 5.96 14.77
N LEU A 120 10.64 4.89 15.50
CA LEU A 120 11.30 4.95 16.81
C LEU A 120 12.79 5.33 16.71
N ALA A 121 13.44 4.96 15.61
CA ALA A 121 14.85 5.23 15.35
C ALA A 121 15.12 6.59 14.68
N THR A 122 14.10 7.21 14.08
CA THR A 122 14.24 8.44 13.29
C THR A 122 13.64 9.63 14.02
N ASP A 123 14.44 10.68 14.21
CA ASP A 123 13.95 11.96 14.69
C ASP A 123 13.29 12.77 13.55
N GLY A 124 12.28 13.56 13.91
CA GLY A 124 11.62 14.48 12.97
C GLY A 124 10.16 14.13 12.67
N ASN A 125 9.55 14.95 11.81
CA ASN A 125 8.11 14.94 11.56
C ASN A 125 7.71 14.26 10.23
N SER A 126 8.67 13.76 9.45
CA SER A 126 8.41 13.09 8.16
C SER A 126 8.29 11.57 8.35
N LEU A 127 7.28 10.96 7.73
CA LEU A 127 7.13 9.50 7.67
C LEU A 127 7.67 8.90 6.37
N ARG A 128 8.13 9.73 5.43
CA ARG A 128 8.56 9.27 4.11
C ARG A 128 9.71 8.29 4.18
N ASP A 129 10.78 8.64 4.91
CA ASP A 129 11.97 7.81 4.98
C ASP A 129 11.71 6.52 5.78
N PRO A 130 11.08 6.57 6.98
CA PRO A 130 10.67 5.35 7.69
C PRO A 130 9.81 4.41 6.85
N ALA A 131 8.80 4.92 6.15
CA ALA A 131 7.92 4.11 5.32
C ALA A 131 8.61 3.56 4.07
N SER A 132 9.53 4.32 3.47
CA SER A 132 10.30 3.88 2.30
C SER A 132 11.23 2.71 2.66
N VAL A 133 11.93 2.81 3.80
CA VAL A 133 12.81 1.74 4.31
C VAL A 133 11.99 0.49 4.64
N ALA A 134 10.89 0.64 5.39
CA ALA A 134 10.04 -0.48 5.74
C ALA A 134 9.45 -1.19 4.50
N TYR A 135 8.98 -0.44 3.51
CA TYR A 135 8.49 -1.01 2.26
C TYR A 135 9.58 -1.75 1.48
N ALA A 136 10.78 -1.15 1.39
CA ALA A 136 11.92 -1.75 0.70
C ALA A 136 12.28 -3.11 1.30
N GLN A 137 12.28 -3.20 2.63
CA GLN A 137 12.62 -4.41 3.37
C GLN A 137 11.55 -5.51 3.27
N VAL A 138 10.27 -5.16 3.44
CA VAL A 138 9.21 -6.17 3.62
C VAL A 138 8.52 -6.53 2.31
N PHE A 139 8.30 -5.56 1.42
CA PHE A 139 7.37 -5.72 0.29
C PHE A 139 8.03 -5.64 -1.09
N SER A 140 9.18 -4.98 -1.22
CA SER A 140 9.79 -4.72 -2.54
C SER A 140 10.10 -6.01 -3.32
N ALA A 141 10.58 -7.05 -2.65
CA ALA A 141 10.89 -8.35 -3.27
C ALA A 141 9.65 -9.05 -3.86
N TYR A 142 8.46 -8.73 -3.39
CA TYR A 142 7.22 -9.39 -3.78
C TYR A 142 6.36 -8.58 -4.76
N HIS A 143 6.70 -7.30 -4.96
CA HIS A 143 5.96 -6.40 -5.83
C HIS A 143 6.69 -6.19 -7.16
N GLY A 144 5.97 -6.32 -8.27
CA GLY A 144 6.49 -5.99 -9.59
C GLY A 144 6.85 -4.50 -9.73
N TRP A 145 7.62 -4.17 -10.78
CA TRP A 145 8.15 -2.83 -11.01
C TRP A 145 7.08 -1.72 -10.93
N ALA A 146 5.91 -1.93 -11.54
CA ALA A 146 4.83 -0.94 -11.57
C ALA A 146 4.31 -0.60 -10.16
N ILE A 147 4.10 -1.62 -9.31
CA ILE A 147 3.66 -1.41 -7.93
C ILE A 147 4.73 -0.68 -7.13
N ARG A 148 6.02 -1.03 -7.29
CA ARG A 148 7.12 -0.33 -6.62
C ARG A 148 7.17 1.15 -6.98
N LYS A 149 6.91 1.50 -8.24
CA LYS A 149 6.83 2.91 -8.70
C LYS A 149 5.62 3.64 -8.13
N ALA A 150 4.44 3.02 -8.16
CA ALA A 150 3.23 3.59 -7.58
C ALA A 150 3.40 3.85 -6.07
N VAL A 151 4.01 2.92 -5.34
CA VAL A 151 4.32 3.10 -3.92
C VAL A 151 5.31 4.25 -3.72
N SER A 152 6.40 4.30 -4.48
CA SER A 152 7.39 5.38 -4.38
C SER A 152 6.77 6.76 -4.62
N ALA A 153 5.81 6.88 -5.56
CA ALA A 153 5.07 8.11 -5.77
C ALA A 153 4.09 8.40 -4.62
N GLY A 154 3.42 7.36 -4.11
CA GLY A 154 2.49 7.45 -2.98
C GLY A 154 3.13 7.93 -1.68
N MET A 155 4.43 7.70 -1.48
CA MET A 155 5.17 8.17 -0.29
C MET A 155 5.10 9.70 -0.08
N TYR A 156 4.89 10.48 -1.13
CA TYR A 156 4.73 11.94 -1.04
C TYR A 156 3.36 12.37 -0.49
N ALA A 157 2.39 11.46 -0.45
CA ALA A 157 1.05 11.70 0.09
C ALA A 157 0.89 11.21 1.54
N LEU A 158 1.96 10.69 2.16
CA LEU A 158 1.95 10.28 3.55
C LEU A 158 1.66 11.48 4.48
N PRO A 159 0.93 11.26 5.59
CA PRO A 159 0.83 12.28 6.63
C PRO A 159 2.19 12.52 7.30
N THR A 160 2.30 13.65 7.99
CA THR A 160 3.38 13.87 8.96
C THR A 160 3.23 12.96 10.18
N LYS A 161 4.32 12.74 10.93
CA LYS A 161 4.31 11.99 12.20
C LYS A 161 3.29 12.60 13.16
N ALA A 162 3.28 13.92 13.34
CA ALA A 162 2.33 14.61 14.21
C ALA A 162 0.86 14.39 13.79
N GLN A 163 0.57 14.35 12.48
CA GLN A 163 -0.78 14.05 11.98
C GLN A 163 -1.16 12.59 12.22
N LEU A 164 -0.21 11.65 12.06
CA LEU A 164 -0.43 10.25 12.38
C LEU A 164 -0.77 10.08 13.87
N LEU A 165 0.04 10.64 14.77
CA LEU A 165 -0.16 10.53 16.21
C LEU A 165 -1.52 11.11 16.64
N ARG A 166 -1.91 12.25 16.06
CA ARG A 166 -3.24 12.85 16.29
C ARG A 166 -4.38 11.92 15.86
N LYS A 167 -4.26 11.25 14.70
CA LYS A 167 -5.27 10.28 14.25
C LYS A 167 -5.34 9.05 15.15
N LEU A 168 -4.23 8.69 15.78
CA LEU A 168 -4.14 7.57 16.72
C LEU A 168 -4.51 7.96 18.15
N ASN A 169 -4.79 9.25 18.38
CA ASN A 169 -5.06 9.81 19.70
C ASN A 169 -3.94 9.46 20.71
N GLU A 170 -2.70 9.70 20.30
CA GLU A 170 -1.50 9.50 21.11
C GLU A 170 -0.62 10.76 21.11
N ASP A 171 0.12 10.95 22.20
CA ASP A 171 1.28 11.84 22.27
C ASP A 171 2.56 11.08 21.88
N GLU A 172 3.72 11.76 21.80
CA GLU A 172 4.97 11.09 21.41
C GLU A 172 5.42 10.01 22.41
N ALA A 173 5.28 10.24 23.72
CA ALA A 173 5.75 9.32 24.74
C ALA A 173 4.88 8.06 24.79
N SER A 174 3.56 8.24 24.73
CA SER A 174 2.62 7.14 24.66
C SER A 174 2.72 6.35 23.35
N ALA A 175 2.79 7.03 22.20
CA ALA A 175 2.99 6.37 20.92
C ALA A 175 4.30 5.56 20.90
N ARG A 176 5.40 6.12 21.43
CA ARG A 176 6.69 5.43 21.54
C ARG A 176 6.56 4.13 22.34
N LEU A 177 5.92 4.19 23.51
CA LEU A 177 5.69 3.02 24.36
C LEU A 177 4.88 1.95 23.63
N GLU A 178 3.77 2.33 23.00
CA GLU A 178 2.89 1.36 22.35
C GLU A 178 3.44 0.79 21.04
N MET A 179 4.17 1.60 20.27
CA MET A 179 4.92 1.11 19.11
C MET A 179 5.98 0.08 19.53
N GLN A 180 6.72 0.34 20.61
CA GLN A 180 7.73 -0.60 21.11
C GLN A 180 7.11 -1.89 21.68
N ASN A 181 5.98 -1.76 22.37
CA ASN A 181 5.18 -2.91 22.81
C ASN A 181 4.76 -3.78 21.63
N TYR A 182 4.25 -3.17 20.55
CA TYR A 182 3.86 -3.90 19.34
C TYR A 182 5.06 -4.56 18.66
N VAL A 183 6.18 -3.85 18.47
CA VAL A 183 7.39 -4.40 17.86
C VAL A 183 7.87 -5.65 18.60
N THR A 184 7.91 -5.57 19.94
CA THR A 184 8.33 -6.68 20.80
C THR A 184 7.37 -7.86 20.72
N ALA A 185 6.07 -7.60 20.79
CA ALA A 185 5.04 -8.63 20.83
C ALA A 185 4.74 -9.27 19.46
N SER A 186 4.83 -8.52 18.37
CA SER A 186 4.57 -9.03 17.02
C SER A 186 5.68 -9.94 16.50
N ALA A 187 6.94 -9.73 16.91
CA ALA A 187 8.08 -10.52 16.46
C ALA A 187 7.90 -12.06 16.66
N PRO A 188 7.59 -12.58 17.87
CA PRO A 188 7.36 -14.02 18.04
C PRO A 188 6.13 -14.53 17.29
N VAL A 189 5.10 -13.70 17.10
CA VAL A 189 3.88 -14.08 16.35
C VAL A 189 4.18 -14.21 14.85
N ILE A 190 4.94 -13.26 14.28
CA ILE A 190 5.39 -13.30 12.88
C ILE A 190 6.26 -14.53 12.65
N GLN A 191 7.24 -14.77 13.54
CA GLN A 191 8.12 -15.93 13.48
C GLN A 191 7.35 -17.25 13.60
N TYR A 192 6.35 -17.30 14.48
CA TYR A 192 5.48 -18.45 14.62
C TYR A 192 4.76 -18.78 13.30
N VAL A 193 4.15 -17.77 12.66
CA VAL A 193 3.51 -17.98 11.35
C VAL A 193 4.52 -18.46 10.31
N ASP A 194 5.71 -17.86 10.22
CA ASP A 194 6.74 -18.32 9.28
C ASP A 194 7.14 -19.78 9.51
N ASN A 195 7.30 -20.18 10.77
CA ASN A 195 7.60 -21.56 11.15
C ASN A 195 6.47 -22.54 10.76
N LEU A 196 5.20 -22.11 10.77
CA LEU A 196 4.08 -22.94 10.30
C LEU A 196 4.18 -23.28 8.81
N PHE A 197 4.57 -22.30 7.98
CA PHE A 197 4.76 -22.51 6.53
C PHE A 197 6.03 -23.32 6.24
N LEU A 198 7.12 -23.01 6.94
CA LEU A 198 8.42 -23.64 6.73
C LEU A 198 8.44 -25.10 7.18
N SER A 199 7.84 -25.42 8.33
CA SER A 199 7.73 -26.81 8.82
C SER A 199 6.93 -27.73 7.89
N ARG A 200 6.06 -27.15 7.07
CA ARG A 200 5.26 -27.85 6.03
C ARG A 200 5.90 -27.81 4.64
N ASN A 201 7.15 -27.35 4.51
CA ASN A 201 7.86 -27.19 3.24
C ASN A 201 7.12 -26.34 2.18
N LEU A 202 6.28 -25.39 2.61
CA LEU A 202 5.49 -24.56 1.70
C LEU A 202 6.31 -23.37 1.16
N GLY A 203 7.31 -22.93 1.93
CA GLY A 203 8.08 -21.71 1.70
C GLY A 203 7.28 -20.44 2.02
N ILE A 204 7.96 -19.29 2.14
CA ILE A 204 7.34 -18.00 2.46
C ILE A 204 7.58 -16.92 1.40
N ASP A 205 8.34 -17.21 0.35
CA ASP A 205 8.83 -16.21 -0.62
C ASP A 205 7.93 -16.07 -1.86
N TRP A 206 6.66 -16.44 -1.76
CA TRP A 206 5.79 -16.44 -2.94
C TRP A 206 5.57 -14.99 -3.42
N PRO A 207 5.70 -14.72 -4.72
CA PRO A 207 5.43 -13.39 -5.24
C PRO A 207 4.00 -12.99 -4.90
N HIS A 208 3.78 -11.70 -4.64
CA HIS A 208 2.44 -11.19 -4.54
C HIS A 208 1.83 -11.28 -5.94
N ALA A 209 1.12 -12.37 -6.24
CA ALA A 209 0.16 -12.40 -7.34
C ALA A 209 -0.95 -11.40 -7.01
N PHE A 210 -0.66 -10.12 -7.20
CA PHE A 210 -1.67 -9.19 -7.69
C PHE A 210 -1.87 -9.62 -9.14
N PHE A 211 -3.13 -9.79 -9.58
CA PHE A 211 -3.52 -10.21 -10.94
C PHE A 211 -2.42 -9.82 -11.96
N LEU A 212 -1.56 -10.78 -12.30
CA LEU A 212 -0.43 -10.49 -13.18
C LEU A 212 -1.02 -10.23 -14.56
N ILE A 213 -0.86 -8.99 -15.04
CA ILE A 213 -0.64 -8.78 -16.45
C ILE A 213 0.69 -9.51 -16.76
N PRO A 214 0.73 -10.45 -17.71
CA PRO A 214 2.00 -10.98 -18.18
C PRO A 214 2.73 -9.85 -18.92
N SER A 215 3.70 -9.21 -18.28
CA SER A 215 4.68 -8.39 -18.99
C SER A 215 5.72 -9.33 -19.58
N ASN A 216 5.70 -9.49 -20.90
CA ASN A 216 6.59 -10.35 -21.70
C ASN A 216 8.10 -9.98 -21.64
N GLU A 217 8.57 -9.24 -20.62
CA GLU A 217 9.96 -8.76 -20.52
C GLU A 217 10.79 -9.43 -19.41
N GLU A 218 10.19 -10.16 -18.45
CA GLU A 218 10.96 -10.89 -17.43
C GLU A 218 11.69 -12.16 -17.96
N GLU A 219 11.44 -12.54 -19.21
CA GLU A 219 12.19 -13.62 -19.89
C GLU A 219 13.54 -13.16 -20.46
N LYS A 220 13.80 -11.85 -20.55
CA LYS A 220 15.02 -11.36 -21.23
C LYS A 220 16.25 -11.24 -20.32
N GLU A 221 16.06 -11.21 -18.99
CA GLU A 221 17.18 -11.12 -18.03
C GLU A 221 17.59 -12.48 -17.41
N ARG A 222 16.85 -13.56 -17.65
CA ARG A 222 17.29 -14.93 -17.29
C ARG A 222 17.74 -15.68 -18.52
N GLY A 223 18.99 -15.42 -18.89
CA GLY A 223 19.68 -16.18 -19.93
C GLY A 223 19.67 -17.69 -19.68
N ASN A 224 19.10 -18.39 -20.65
CA ASN A 224 19.56 -19.67 -21.17
C ASN A 224 19.69 -20.85 -20.19
N LYS A 225 18.62 -21.66 -20.10
CA LYS A 225 18.70 -23.14 -20.04
C LYS A 225 17.35 -23.73 -20.46
N HIS A 226 17.41 -24.65 -21.41
CA HIS A 226 16.28 -25.29 -22.06
C HIS A 226 15.38 -26.02 -21.06
N GLY A 227 14.05 -25.91 -21.25
CA GLY A 227 13.07 -26.70 -20.50
C GLY A 227 11.64 -26.35 -20.91
N ILE A 228 11.11 -27.07 -21.89
CA ILE A 228 9.70 -27.04 -22.29
C ILE A 228 8.83 -27.49 -21.11
N CYS A 229 7.88 -26.67 -20.66
CA CYS A 229 6.75 -27.12 -19.84
C CYS A 229 5.47 -26.43 -20.33
N ARG A 230 4.69 -27.15 -21.14
CA ARG A 230 3.28 -26.85 -21.42
C ARG A 230 2.48 -27.14 -20.15
N PHE A 231 1.60 -26.22 -19.74
CA PHE A 231 0.50 -26.53 -18.84
C PHE A 231 -0.82 -26.05 -19.45
N ASP A 232 -1.69 -27.04 -19.71
CA ASP A 232 -3.03 -26.89 -20.25
C ASP A 232 -3.95 -26.19 -19.22
N ALA A 233 -4.71 -25.19 -19.69
CA ALA A 233 -5.68 -24.45 -18.90
C ALA A 233 -7.01 -25.20 -18.78
N PRO A 234 -7.63 -25.23 -17.58
CA PRO A 234 -9.02 -24.78 -17.48
C PRO A 234 -9.36 -24.15 -16.11
N TRP A 235 -9.20 -22.83 -15.93
CA TRP A 235 -9.58 -22.13 -14.69
C TRP A 235 -10.65 -21.03 -14.88
N ALA A 236 -11.40 -21.08 -15.99
CA ALA A 236 -12.49 -20.14 -16.26
C ALA A 236 -13.84 -20.50 -15.59
N ALA A 237 -13.92 -21.61 -14.82
CA ALA A 237 -15.17 -22.11 -14.27
C ALA A 237 -15.46 -21.73 -12.81
N LEU A 238 -14.51 -21.14 -12.07
CA LEU A 238 -14.66 -20.89 -10.63
C LEU A 238 -14.96 -19.43 -10.24
N PHE A 239 -15.05 -18.52 -11.22
CA PHE A 239 -15.35 -17.09 -10.96
C PHE A 239 -16.86 -16.75 -10.92
N LEU A 240 -17.74 -17.76 -10.91
CA LEU A 240 -19.21 -17.60 -10.93
C LEU A 240 -19.91 -18.11 -9.66
N CYS A 241 -19.24 -18.16 -8.50
CA CYS A 241 -19.84 -18.66 -7.26
C CYS A 241 -20.27 -17.56 -6.25
N HIS A 242 -20.80 -16.42 -6.73
CA HIS A 242 -21.48 -15.47 -5.83
C HIS A 242 -22.80 -14.88 -6.36
N CYS A 243 -23.42 -15.51 -7.36
CA CYS A 243 -24.80 -15.19 -7.78
C CYS A 243 -25.62 -16.48 -7.98
N SER A 244 -25.98 -17.16 -6.90
CA SER A 244 -26.96 -18.25 -6.97
C SER A 244 -28.37 -17.68 -6.90
N HIS A 245 -28.97 -17.43 -8.07
CA HIS A 245 -30.36 -17.76 -8.44
C HIS A 245 -30.51 -17.50 -9.95
N LEU A 246 -31.02 -18.49 -10.69
CA LEU A 246 -31.10 -18.63 -12.15
C LEU A 246 -29.84 -19.17 -12.86
N LEU A 247 -29.73 -20.50 -12.99
CA LEU A 247 -30.00 -21.21 -14.24
C LEU A 247 -29.50 -22.66 -14.16
N THR A 248 -30.45 -23.58 -14.34
CA THR A 248 -30.26 -25.01 -14.51
C THR A 248 -29.76 -25.34 -15.91
N LEU A 249 -28.92 -26.39 -15.98
CA LEU A 249 -28.78 -27.41 -17.03
C LEU A 249 -27.98 -27.16 -18.33
N VAL A 250 -27.26 -28.26 -18.64
CA VAL A 250 -26.65 -28.77 -19.89
C VAL A 250 -25.24 -28.30 -20.26
N GLY A 251 -24.33 -29.27 -20.20
CA GLY A 251 -22.93 -29.15 -20.58
C GLY A 251 -22.71 -29.08 -22.10
N HIS A 252 -21.86 -28.14 -22.49
CA HIS A 252 -20.94 -28.30 -23.60
C HIS A 252 -19.83 -27.25 -23.48
N LYS A 253 -18.57 -27.69 -23.62
CA LYS A 253 -17.37 -26.83 -23.65
C LYS A 253 -17.52 -25.74 -24.72
N ARG A 254 -17.78 -24.50 -24.32
CA ARG A 254 -17.53 -23.29 -25.12
C ARG A 254 -16.96 -22.19 -24.23
N SER A 255 -15.90 -21.55 -24.73
CA SER A 255 -15.29 -20.35 -24.15
C SER A 255 -16.35 -19.26 -23.96
N LEU A 256 -16.71 -18.99 -22.71
CA LEU A 256 -17.68 -17.95 -22.35
C LEU A 256 -17.00 -16.58 -22.44
N LYS A 257 -17.18 -15.90 -23.57
CA LYS A 257 -16.91 -14.46 -23.66
C LYS A 257 -17.94 -13.71 -22.81
N MET A 258 -17.46 -12.96 -21.82
CA MET A 258 -18.29 -12.11 -20.98
C MET A 258 -19.01 -11.06 -21.85
N ASN A 259 -20.35 -11.08 -21.87
CA ASN A 259 -21.18 -10.16 -22.66
C ASN A 259 -20.99 -8.70 -22.17
N ARG A 260 -21.13 -7.72 -23.08
CA ARG A 260 -21.06 -6.27 -22.79
C ARG A 260 -21.94 -5.86 -21.60
N SER A 261 -23.11 -6.49 -21.43
CA SER A 261 -24.01 -6.22 -20.29
C SER A 261 -23.42 -6.63 -18.93
N CYS A 262 -22.72 -7.77 -18.85
CA CYS A 262 -22.01 -8.18 -17.63
C CYS A 262 -20.80 -7.30 -17.35
N LYS A 263 -20.04 -6.90 -18.38
CA LYS A 263 -18.94 -5.93 -18.24
C LYS A 263 -19.44 -4.59 -17.71
N ALA A 264 -20.57 -4.10 -18.23
CA ALA A 264 -21.17 -2.84 -17.78
C ALA A 264 -21.66 -2.92 -16.32
N ARG A 265 -22.26 -4.04 -15.90
CA ARG A 265 -22.71 -4.25 -14.52
C ARG A 265 -21.55 -4.35 -13.53
N VAL A 266 -20.48 -5.07 -13.88
CA VAL A 266 -19.26 -5.13 -13.05
C VAL A 266 -18.58 -3.77 -12.98
N ALA A 267 -18.49 -3.04 -14.10
CA ALA A 267 -17.95 -1.68 -14.14
C ALA A 267 -18.80 -0.70 -13.32
N LEU A 268 -20.13 -0.84 -13.32
CA LEU A 268 -21.03 0.02 -12.55
C LEU A 268 -20.96 -0.25 -11.04
N VAL A 269 -20.98 -1.53 -10.63
CA VAL A 269 -20.83 -1.92 -9.21
C VAL A 269 -19.45 -1.51 -8.67
N TRP A 270 -18.41 -1.60 -9.52
CA TRP A 270 -17.07 -1.15 -9.17
C TRP A 270 -16.93 0.38 -9.22
N ALA A 271 -17.60 1.11 -10.11
CA ALA A 271 -17.60 2.58 -10.14
C ALA A 271 -18.24 3.15 -8.86
N ILE A 272 -19.37 2.57 -8.44
CA ILE A 272 -20.03 2.90 -7.18
C ILE A 272 -19.12 2.57 -5.99
N SER A 273 -18.37 1.46 -6.06
CA SER A 273 -17.38 1.11 -5.04
C SER A 273 -16.14 2.01 -5.09
N SER A 274 -15.68 2.43 -6.27
CA SER A 274 -14.51 3.29 -6.50
C SER A 274 -14.76 4.68 -5.93
N GLU A 275 -15.94 5.26 -6.17
CA GLU A 275 -16.36 6.52 -5.57
C GLU A 275 -16.44 6.41 -4.03
N ALA A 276 -16.92 5.27 -3.50
CA ALA A 276 -16.93 5.01 -2.06
C ALA A 276 -15.54 4.71 -1.46
N ILE A 277 -14.58 4.24 -2.28
CA ILE A 277 -13.24 3.77 -1.86
C ILE A 277 -12.19 4.87 -1.98
N PHE A 278 -12.13 5.54 -3.13
CA PHE A 278 -11.14 6.58 -3.44
C PHE A 278 -11.71 7.99 -3.22
N GLY A 279 -13.04 8.13 -3.08
CA GLY A 279 -13.71 9.42 -3.01
C GLY A 279 -13.92 10.02 -4.40
N TYR A 280 -14.44 11.25 -4.42
CA TYR A 280 -14.62 12.02 -5.65
C TYR A 280 -13.27 12.49 -6.23
N GLU A 281 -13.27 12.75 -7.53
CA GLU A 281 -12.16 13.39 -8.22
C GLU A 281 -11.75 14.68 -7.49
N LYS A 282 -10.47 14.76 -7.10
CA LYS A 282 -9.97 15.90 -6.36
C LYS A 282 -9.46 16.94 -7.34
N GLN A 283 -9.95 18.17 -7.17
CA GLN A 283 -9.50 19.30 -7.98
C GLN A 283 -8.22 19.91 -7.40
N LEU A 284 -7.28 20.21 -8.30
CA LEU A 284 -6.09 21.00 -8.00
C LEU A 284 -6.52 22.47 -7.75
N LEU A 285 -5.95 23.10 -6.72
CA LEU A 285 -6.31 24.46 -6.32
C LEU A 285 -5.22 25.47 -6.72
N GLY A 286 -5.62 26.59 -7.33
CA GLY A 286 -4.74 27.74 -7.58
C GLY A 286 -3.52 27.43 -8.46
N LEU A 287 -2.32 27.69 -7.92
CA LEU A 287 -1.02 27.49 -8.60
C LEU A 287 -0.80 26.04 -9.07
N GLU A 288 -1.41 25.05 -8.41
CA GLU A 288 -1.27 23.63 -8.78
C GLU A 288 -1.90 23.34 -10.16
N LYS A 289 -2.98 24.05 -10.54
CA LYS A 289 -3.64 23.93 -11.85
C LYS A 289 -2.82 24.56 -12.99
N LEU A 290 -2.03 25.60 -12.68
CA LEU A 290 -1.09 26.19 -13.65
C LEU A 290 0.12 25.28 -13.87
N LEU A 291 0.61 24.64 -12.81
CA LEU A 291 1.75 23.71 -12.86
C LEU A 291 1.40 22.37 -13.54
N GLU A 292 0.14 21.96 -13.51
CA GLU A 292 -0.37 20.74 -14.14
C GLU A 292 -0.08 20.65 -15.65
N GLY A 293 -0.13 21.79 -16.34
CA GLY A 293 0.11 21.88 -17.79
C GLY A 293 1.59 21.82 -18.18
N MET A 294 2.51 21.85 -17.22
CA MET A 294 3.94 21.96 -17.47
C MET A 294 4.61 20.59 -17.33
N SER A 295 5.38 20.18 -18.34
CA SER A 295 6.28 19.03 -18.23
C SER A 295 7.46 19.34 -17.29
N ALA A 296 8.12 18.31 -16.75
CA ALA A 296 9.28 18.46 -15.88
C ALA A 296 10.35 19.42 -16.46
N PRO A 297 10.76 19.33 -17.74
CA PRO A 297 11.68 20.29 -18.35
C PRO A 297 11.17 21.73 -18.33
N THR A 298 9.88 21.96 -18.60
CA THR A 298 9.27 23.30 -18.57
C THR A 298 9.24 23.87 -17.15
N ARG A 299 9.02 23.03 -16.14
CA ARG A 299 9.06 23.44 -14.72
C ARG A 299 10.49 23.81 -14.30
N TYR A 300 11.50 23.03 -14.70
CA TYR A 300 12.90 23.38 -14.47
C TYR A 300 13.31 24.66 -15.21
N GLY A 301 12.83 24.85 -16.45
CA GLY A 301 13.03 26.07 -17.23
C GLY A 301 12.41 27.30 -16.55
N ALA A 302 11.16 27.20 -16.08
CA ALA A 302 10.50 28.29 -15.36
C ALA A 302 11.17 28.59 -14.01
N CYS A 303 11.60 27.56 -13.26
CA CYS A 303 12.34 27.76 -12.02
C CYS A 303 13.68 28.46 -12.26
N THR A 304 14.41 28.07 -13.30
CA THR A 304 15.66 28.73 -13.70
C THR A 304 15.41 30.19 -14.06
N ALA A 305 14.35 30.48 -14.83
CA ALA A 305 13.98 31.85 -15.19
C ALA A 305 13.61 32.70 -13.95
N ILE A 306 12.90 32.14 -12.96
CA ILE A 306 12.57 32.83 -11.71
C ILE A 306 13.83 33.16 -10.91
N VAL A 307 14.73 32.20 -10.73
CA VAL A 307 15.99 32.41 -9.98
C VAL A 307 16.88 33.43 -10.69
N VAL A 308 17.10 33.27 -11.99
CA VAL A 308 17.92 34.19 -12.79
C VAL A 308 17.30 35.58 -12.80
N GLY A 309 15.99 35.70 -13.03
CA GLY A 309 15.27 36.97 -13.04
C GLY A 309 15.29 37.67 -11.67
N SER A 310 15.20 36.92 -10.58
CA SER A 310 15.26 37.49 -9.22
C SER A 310 16.68 37.99 -8.90
N LEU A 311 17.71 37.24 -9.28
CA LEU A 311 19.11 37.64 -9.09
C LEU A 311 19.46 38.89 -9.92
N THR A 312 19.07 38.93 -11.20
CA THR A 312 19.36 40.07 -12.09
C THR A 312 18.60 41.31 -11.67
N THR A 313 17.33 41.19 -11.29
CA THR A 313 16.53 42.31 -10.76
C THR A 313 17.12 42.84 -9.47
N GLY A 314 17.55 41.94 -8.56
CA GLY A 314 18.17 42.33 -7.30
C GLY A 314 19.49 43.06 -7.50
N TYR A 315 20.29 42.63 -8.49
CA TYR A 315 21.53 43.30 -8.85
C TYR A 315 21.27 44.69 -9.46
N ALA A 316 20.26 44.81 -10.32
CA ALA A 316 19.92 46.05 -11.01
C ALA A 316 19.33 47.14 -10.08
N LEU A 317 18.72 46.76 -8.97
CA LEU A 317 18.13 47.69 -8.00
C LEU A 317 19.16 48.35 -7.06
N GLY A 318 20.41 47.89 -7.08
CA GLY A 318 21.48 48.45 -6.26
C GLY A 318 22.06 49.73 -6.83
N SER A 319 22.01 50.83 -6.07
CA SER A 319 22.64 52.11 -6.42
C SER A 319 24.18 52.11 -6.26
N THR A 320 24.71 51.18 -5.48
CA THR A 320 26.15 50.97 -5.26
C THR A 320 26.48 49.50 -5.42
N GLN A 321 27.76 49.16 -5.60
CA GLN A 321 28.20 47.78 -5.80
C GLN A 321 27.79 46.86 -4.63
N ASN A 322 27.88 47.35 -3.38
CA ASN A 322 27.45 46.62 -2.19
C ASN A 322 25.92 46.49 -2.11
N ALA A 323 25.18 47.54 -2.51
CA ALA A 323 23.72 47.49 -2.56
C ALA A 323 23.20 46.55 -3.66
N ALA A 324 23.90 46.46 -4.79
CA ALA A 324 23.58 45.54 -5.89
C ALA A 324 23.80 44.09 -5.47
N LEU A 325 24.91 43.80 -4.79
CA LEU A 325 25.16 42.48 -4.22
C LEU A 325 24.09 42.11 -3.17
N GLY A 326 23.75 43.05 -2.29
CA GLY A 326 22.72 42.86 -1.26
C GLY A 326 21.33 42.63 -1.85
N GLY A 327 20.95 43.40 -2.87
CA GLY A 327 19.68 43.23 -3.58
C GLY A 327 19.59 41.90 -4.32
N ALA A 328 20.66 41.47 -4.98
CA ALA A 328 20.74 40.18 -5.65
C ALA A 328 20.58 39.02 -4.66
N VAL A 329 21.24 39.07 -3.51
CA VAL A 329 21.10 38.06 -2.46
C VAL A 329 19.67 38.02 -1.90
N ALA A 330 19.09 39.18 -1.57
CA ALA A 330 17.75 39.25 -1.00
C ALA A 330 16.67 38.68 -1.94
N LEU A 331 16.67 39.11 -3.21
CA LEU A 331 15.70 38.60 -4.19
C LEU A 331 16.03 37.17 -4.64
N GLY A 332 17.31 36.78 -4.68
CA GLY A 332 17.73 35.40 -4.93
C GLY A 332 17.17 34.42 -3.90
N VAL A 333 17.14 34.79 -2.61
CA VAL A 333 16.51 33.98 -1.55
C VAL A 333 15.00 33.84 -1.79
N VAL A 334 14.31 34.91 -2.17
CA VAL A 334 12.87 34.87 -2.49
C VAL A 334 12.58 34.00 -3.72
N GLY A 335 13.39 34.14 -4.78
CA GLY A 335 13.30 33.29 -5.97
C GLY A 335 13.59 31.81 -5.68
N GLY A 336 14.60 31.54 -4.85
CA GLY A 336 14.91 30.19 -4.36
C GLY A 336 13.77 29.57 -3.55
N ALA A 337 13.17 30.32 -2.61
CA ALA A 337 12.02 29.86 -1.85
C ALA A 337 10.79 29.61 -2.74
N THR A 338 10.56 30.49 -3.72
CA THR A 338 9.45 30.35 -4.69
C THR A 338 9.62 29.10 -5.54
N THR A 339 10.82 28.88 -6.10
CA THR A 339 11.12 27.68 -6.90
C THR A 339 11.08 26.39 -6.09
N TYR A 340 11.53 26.40 -4.84
CA TYR A 340 11.38 25.28 -3.93
C TYR A 340 9.90 24.93 -3.69
N ALA A 341 9.05 25.93 -3.45
CA ALA A 341 7.62 25.73 -3.29
C ALA A 341 6.96 25.14 -4.56
N LEU A 342 7.32 25.65 -5.74
CA LEU A 342 6.82 25.14 -7.03
C LEU A 342 7.26 23.68 -7.27
N ASN A 343 8.55 23.38 -7.07
CA ASN A 343 9.08 22.03 -7.29
C ASN A 343 8.55 21.01 -6.26
N SER A 344 8.36 21.43 -5.01
CA SER A 344 7.77 20.59 -3.95
C SER A 344 6.31 20.20 -4.21
N SER A 345 5.61 20.92 -5.11
CA SER A 345 4.23 20.63 -5.49
C SER A 345 4.13 19.54 -6.57
N ALA A 346 5.18 19.30 -7.36
CA ALA A 346 5.18 18.33 -8.46
C ALA A 346 4.84 16.88 -8.02
N PRO A 347 5.40 16.34 -6.92
CA PRO A 347 5.05 15.00 -6.45
C PRO A 347 3.60 14.91 -5.94
N ARG A 348 3.07 16.02 -5.41
CA ARG A 348 1.67 16.10 -4.95
C ARG A 348 0.70 16.09 -6.13
N ILE A 349 1.03 16.82 -7.22
CA ILE A 349 0.29 16.80 -8.48
C ILE A 349 0.33 15.39 -9.08
N ALA A 350 1.49 14.74 -9.12
CA ALA A 350 1.63 13.37 -9.61
C ALA A 350 0.82 12.36 -8.77
N ALA A 351 0.82 12.51 -7.44
CA ALA A 351 0.02 11.68 -6.55
C ALA A 351 -1.49 11.91 -6.72
N LEU A 352 -1.92 13.15 -6.97
CA LEU A 352 -3.32 13.49 -7.27
C LEU A 352 -3.76 12.99 -8.65
N HIS A 353 -2.91 13.10 -9.67
CA HIS A 353 -3.16 12.51 -10.99
C HIS A 353 -3.24 11.00 -10.93
N LEU A 354 -2.33 10.36 -10.20
CA LEU A 354 -2.39 8.91 -9.95
C LEU A 354 -3.67 8.55 -9.22
N HIS A 355 -4.07 9.33 -8.22
CA HIS A 355 -5.33 9.14 -7.49
C HIS A 355 -6.56 9.26 -8.38
N ASN A 356 -6.68 10.35 -9.13
CA ASN A 356 -7.81 10.59 -10.03
C ASN A 356 -7.83 9.55 -11.17
N LYS A 357 -6.67 9.12 -11.66
CA LYS A 357 -6.56 8.05 -12.67
C LYS A 357 -6.93 6.69 -12.08
N VAL A 358 -6.54 6.38 -10.85
CA VAL A 358 -6.98 5.16 -10.16
C VAL A 358 -8.47 5.21 -9.82
N ALA A 359 -9.01 6.37 -9.47
CA ALA A 359 -10.44 6.57 -9.19
C ALA A 359 -11.31 6.43 -10.45
N THR A 360 -10.79 6.79 -11.62
CA THR A 360 -11.48 6.69 -12.93
C THR A 360 -11.18 5.39 -13.68
N CYS A 361 -10.07 4.71 -13.38
CA CYS A 361 -9.74 3.39 -13.92
C CYS A 361 -10.58 2.32 -13.22
N GLY A 362 -11.48 1.69 -13.96
CA GLY A 362 -12.32 0.61 -13.45
C GLY A 362 -11.58 -0.59 -12.86
N TYR A 363 -10.25 -0.73 -13.06
CA TYR A 363 -9.38 -1.73 -12.41
C TYR A 363 -7.92 -1.21 -12.30
N PRO A 364 -7.21 -1.39 -11.17
CA PRO A 364 -5.80 -0.99 -11.04
C PRO A 364 -4.85 -1.73 -12.00
N THR A 365 -5.29 -2.89 -12.51
CA THR A 365 -4.57 -3.73 -13.47
C THR A 365 -4.71 -3.25 -14.92
N SER A 366 -5.37 -2.11 -15.18
CA SER A 366 -5.41 -1.49 -16.52
C SER A 366 -4.38 -0.37 -16.71
N LEU A 367 -3.63 -0.02 -15.66
CA LEU A 367 -2.57 0.98 -15.75
C LEU A 367 -1.38 0.39 -16.51
N THR A 368 -1.10 0.94 -17.68
CA THR A 368 0.10 0.54 -18.44
C THR A 368 1.35 1.23 -17.87
N LYS A 369 2.53 0.76 -18.27
CA LYS A 369 3.80 1.37 -17.88
C LYS A 369 3.89 2.82 -18.39
N GLU A 370 3.41 3.06 -19.61
CA GLU A 370 3.36 4.37 -20.25
C GLU A 370 2.43 5.33 -19.48
N ASP A 371 1.34 4.81 -18.92
CA ASP A 371 0.40 5.57 -18.10
C ASP A 371 0.99 6.03 -16.76
N ILE A 372 1.87 5.23 -16.18
CA ILE A 372 2.57 5.54 -14.92
C ILE A 372 3.77 6.45 -15.22
N ASP A 373 4.55 6.15 -16.26
CA ASP A 373 5.71 6.94 -16.66
C ASP A 373 5.30 8.35 -17.13
N SER A 374 4.14 8.50 -17.77
CA SER A 374 3.62 9.83 -18.13
C SER A 374 3.14 10.66 -16.93
N ILE A 375 2.79 10.02 -15.80
CA ILE A 375 2.45 10.72 -14.55
C ILE A 375 3.72 11.06 -13.76
N VAL A 376 4.66 10.13 -13.69
CA VAL A 376 5.90 10.28 -12.92
C VAL A 376 6.87 11.26 -13.60
N ASN A 377 6.90 11.30 -14.94
CA ASN A 377 7.77 12.19 -15.72
C ASN A 377 7.10 13.51 -16.14
N LYS A 378 5.84 13.73 -15.78
CA LYS A 378 5.18 15.03 -15.89
C LYS A 378 5.71 15.93 -14.80
#